data_AF-A0A0G1L3J3-F1
#
_entry.id   AF-A0A0G1L3J3-F1
#
_cell.length_a   1.000
_cell.length_b   1.000
_cell.length_c   1.000
_cell.angle_alpha   90.00
_cell.angle_beta   90.00
_cell.angle_gamma   90.00
#
_symmetry.space_group_name_H-M   'P 1'
#
loop_
_entity.id
_entity.type
_entity.pdbx_description
1 polymer ?
#
loop_
_entity_poly.entity_id
_entity_poly.type
_entity_poly.pdbx_seq_one_letter_code
_entity_poly.pdbx_strand_id
1 'polypeptide(L)'
;MNKFALKKDIWLPIAVLMIAAGFVYFFNLNNKLFWDDSDWIINNIFVHEFSWTNIKFWFTHDVLAGVGLQSNYYRPFLFLTFALNYIVAGAQPLFWHLTSNFIHIANAILVFFLLRGLELGISKSQK
;
A
#
# COMPACT_ATOMS: atom_id res chain seq x y z
N MET A 1 17.67 -17.62 -22.90
CA MET A 1 16.85 -17.28 -21.72
C MET A 1 17.66 -16.44 -20.73
N ASN A 2 17.92 -15.17 -21.05
CA ASN A 2 18.52 -14.24 -20.08
C ASN A 2 18.08 -12.80 -20.42
N LYS A 3 16.78 -12.51 -20.23
CA LYS A 3 16.19 -11.18 -20.47
C LYS A 3 16.09 -10.31 -19.22
N PHE A 4 16.55 -10.81 -18.06
CA PHE A 4 16.40 -10.18 -16.75
C PHE A 4 17.71 -9.73 -16.08
N ALA A 5 18.85 -9.80 -16.76
CA ALA A 5 20.05 -9.14 -16.25
C ALA A 5 19.79 -7.63 -16.28
N LEU A 6 19.42 -7.08 -15.12
CA LEU A 6 19.14 -5.67 -14.92
C LEU A 6 20.40 -4.89 -15.32
N LYS A 7 20.35 -4.24 -16.49
CA LYS A 7 21.43 -3.39 -16.98
C LYS A 7 21.75 -2.32 -15.93
N LYS A 8 23.02 -1.88 -15.85
CA LYS A 8 23.47 -0.89 -14.85
C LYS A 8 22.68 0.43 -14.89
N ASP A 9 22.06 0.75 -16.04
CA ASP A 9 21.22 1.94 -16.27
C ASP A 9 19.89 1.94 -15.48
N ILE A 10 19.50 0.83 -14.86
CA ILE A 10 18.24 0.69 -14.11
C ILE A 10 18.37 1.15 -12.66
N TRP A 11 19.53 0.88 -12.06
CA TRP A 11 19.71 1.05 -10.62
C TRP A 11 19.72 2.52 -10.21
N LEU A 12 20.22 3.42 -11.06
CA LEU A 12 20.23 4.85 -10.79
C LEU A 12 18.79 5.42 -10.72
N PRO A 13 17.90 5.22 -11.71
CA PRO A 13 16.49 5.60 -11.59
C PRO A 13 15.79 5.03 -10.35
N ILE A 14 16.00 3.75 -10.03
CA ILE A 14 15.41 3.13 -8.84
C ILE A 14 15.92 3.82 -7.56
N ALA A 15 17.23 4.05 -7.44
CA ALA A 15 17.81 4.73 -6.29
C ALA A 15 17.26 6.16 -6.15
N VAL A 16 17.14 6.90 -7.26
CA VAL A 16 16.53 8.24 -7.27
C VAL A 16 15.08 8.19 -6.79
N LEU A 17 14.27 7.24 -7.27
CA LEU A 17 12.88 7.07 -6.82
C LEU A 17 12.81 6.74 -5.33
N MET A 18 13.64 5.82 -4.84
CA MET A 18 13.67 5.46 -3.41
C MET A 18 14.07 6.65 -2.52
N ILE A 19 15.11 7.40 -2.91
CA ILE A 19 15.58 8.55 -2.13
C ILE A 19 14.56 9.68 -2.16
N ALA A 20 14.03 10.02 -3.33
CA ALA A 20 13.08 11.11 -3.48
C ALA A 20 11.77 10.82 -2.74
N ALA A 21 11.18 9.63 -2.94
CA ALA A 21 9.96 9.24 -2.23
C ALA A 21 10.22 9.07 -0.72
N GLY A 22 11.34 8.44 -0.34
CA GLY A 22 11.74 8.31 1.06
C GLY A 22 11.88 9.66 1.75
N PHE A 23 12.50 10.65 1.11
CA PHE A 23 12.62 12.01 1.63
C PHE A 23 11.25 12.70 1.77
N VAL A 24 10.40 12.65 0.75
CA VAL A 24 9.06 13.27 0.78
C VAL A 24 8.22 12.68 1.91
N TYR A 25 8.24 11.36 2.06
CA TYR A 25 7.42 10.68 3.06
C TYR A 25 8.06 10.63 4.45
N PHE A 26 9.36 10.89 4.61
CA PHE A 26 10.03 10.88 5.91
C PHE A 26 9.33 11.79 6.95
N PHE A 27 8.79 12.92 6.50
CA PHE A 27 8.12 13.88 7.36
C PHE A 27 6.78 13.37 7.92
N ASN A 28 6.17 12.33 7.33
CA ASN A 28 4.89 11.79 7.81
C ASN A 28 5.05 10.79 8.97
N LEU A 29 6.26 10.27 9.21
CA LEU A 29 6.48 9.09 10.08
C LEU A 29 6.07 9.31 11.54
N ASN A 30 6.11 10.55 12.01
CA ASN A 30 5.78 10.92 13.39
C ASN A 30 4.36 11.49 13.55
N ASN A 31 3.56 11.51 12.48
CA ASN A 31 2.19 11.98 12.56
C ASN A 31 1.29 10.93 13.21
N LYS A 32 0.28 11.40 13.95
CA LYS A 32 -0.73 10.51 14.55
C LYS A 32 -1.63 9.93 13.46
N LEU A 33 -2.24 8.78 13.76
CA LEU A 33 -3.43 8.33 13.05
C LEU A 33 -4.55 9.36 13.29
N PHE A 34 -5.25 9.77 12.24
CA PHE A 34 -6.23 10.86 12.33
C PHE A 34 -7.38 10.69 11.31
N TRP A 35 -8.50 11.37 11.58
CA TRP A 35 -9.72 11.31 10.77
C TRP A 35 -10.22 9.87 10.63
N ASP A 36 -10.35 9.36 9.41
CA ASP A 36 -10.95 8.06 9.11
C ASP A 36 -10.19 6.89 9.76
N ASP A 37 -8.92 7.07 10.15
CA ASP A 37 -8.16 6.06 10.89
C ASP A 37 -8.83 5.67 12.21
N SER A 38 -9.56 6.60 12.86
CA SER A 38 -10.30 6.28 14.08
C SER A 38 -11.36 5.22 13.82
N ASP A 39 -12.10 5.39 12.73
CA ASP A 39 -13.27 4.58 12.45
C ASP A 39 -12.91 3.33 11.67
N TRP A 40 -11.89 3.38 10.82
CA TRP A 40 -11.53 2.25 9.96
C TRP A 40 -10.51 1.32 10.61
N ILE A 41 -9.73 1.81 11.59
CA ILE A 41 -8.64 1.06 12.22
C ILE A 41 -8.88 0.95 13.72
N ILE A 42 -8.93 2.06 14.45
CA ILE A 42 -8.88 2.04 15.93
C ILE A 42 -10.17 1.45 16.51
N ASN A 43 -11.32 1.90 16.04
CA ASN A 43 -12.64 1.50 16.55
C ASN A 43 -13.23 0.29 15.81
N ASN A 44 -12.68 -0.08 14.65
CA ASN A 44 -13.16 -1.21 13.86
C ASN A 44 -12.48 -2.51 14.29
N ILE A 45 -13.13 -3.25 15.20
CA ILE A 45 -12.60 -4.51 15.72
C ILE A 45 -12.38 -5.58 14.64
N PHE A 46 -13.05 -5.47 13.48
CA PHE A 46 -12.93 -6.44 12.40
C PHE A 46 -11.57 -6.39 11.69
N VAL A 47 -10.72 -5.41 11.99
CA VAL A 47 -9.33 -5.36 11.50
C VAL A 47 -8.29 -5.64 12.59
N HIS A 48 -8.68 -6.06 13.79
CA HIS A 48 -7.71 -6.28 14.88
C HIS A 48 -7.12 -7.68 14.90
N GLU A 49 -7.76 -8.63 14.21
CA GLU A 49 -7.32 -10.01 14.14
C GLU A 49 -7.66 -10.66 12.79
N PHE A 50 -6.96 -11.76 12.49
CA PHE A 50 -7.22 -12.57 11.31
C PHE A 50 -8.08 -13.79 11.69
N SER A 51 -9.39 -13.69 11.45
CA SER A 51 -10.35 -14.77 11.72
C SER A 51 -11.30 -14.95 10.54
N TRP A 52 -11.89 -16.15 10.40
CA TRP A 52 -12.85 -16.42 9.32
C TRP A 52 -14.08 -15.50 9.38
N THR A 53 -14.51 -15.14 10.59
CA THR A 53 -15.58 -14.16 10.82
C THR A 53 -15.22 -12.80 10.25
N ASN A 54 -14.01 -12.31 10.53
CA ASN A 54 -13.53 -11.02 10.01
C ASN A 54 -13.34 -11.06 8.49
N ILE A 55 -12.78 -12.14 7.94
CA ILE A 55 -12.65 -12.30 6.48
C ILE A 55 -14.01 -12.23 5.82
N LYS A 56 -15.01 -12.97 6.34
CA LYS A 56 -16.37 -12.89 5.81
C LYS A 56 -16.91 -11.46 5.87
N PHE A 57 -16.71 -10.77 7.00
CA PHE A 57 -17.12 -9.39 7.18
C PHE A 57 -16.50 -8.47 6.11
N TRP A 58 -15.20 -8.59 5.83
CA TRP A 58 -14.49 -7.75 4.86
C TRP A 58 -15.09 -7.84 3.45
N PHE A 59 -15.62 -9.00 3.07
CA PHE A 59 -16.20 -9.25 1.75
C PHE A 59 -17.71 -9.00 1.67
N THR A 60 -18.36 -8.61 2.77
CA THR A 60 -19.82 -8.39 2.79
C THR A 60 -20.24 -7.02 3.33
N HIS A 61 -19.32 -6.24 3.89
CA HIS A 61 -19.62 -4.94 4.51
C HIS A 61 -18.71 -3.82 3.99
N ASP A 62 -19.19 -2.58 4.09
CA ASP A 62 -18.40 -1.37 3.83
C ASP A 62 -17.44 -1.04 4.99
N VAL A 63 -16.58 -0.04 4.80
CA VAL A 63 -15.54 0.34 5.78
C VAL A 63 -16.08 0.86 7.12
N LEU A 64 -17.31 1.40 7.14
CA LEU A 64 -17.93 2.04 8.31
C LEU A 64 -18.86 1.11 9.08
N ALA A 65 -19.26 -0.01 8.49
CA ALA A 65 -20.13 -0.99 9.13
C ALA A 65 -19.57 -1.50 10.47
N GLY A 66 -18.24 -1.56 10.61
CA GLY A 66 -17.57 -2.03 11.83
C GLY A 66 -17.77 -1.12 13.04
N VAL A 67 -18.14 0.14 12.81
CA VAL A 67 -18.46 1.14 13.85
C VAL A 67 -19.96 1.47 13.88
N GLY A 68 -20.80 0.67 13.21
CA GLY A 68 -22.26 0.83 13.20
C GLY A 68 -22.76 1.98 12.32
N LEU A 69 -21.92 2.51 11.44
CA LEU A 69 -22.29 3.56 10.48
C LEU A 69 -22.53 2.94 9.09
N GLN A 70 -23.27 3.65 8.23
CA GLN A 70 -23.56 3.21 6.87
C GLN A 70 -22.71 3.97 5.86
N SER A 71 -22.16 3.23 4.88
CA SER A 71 -21.44 3.79 3.75
C SER A 71 -21.69 2.97 2.49
N ASN A 72 -21.41 3.54 1.32
CA ASN A 72 -21.30 2.80 0.06
C ASN A 72 -19.84 2.45 -0.28
N TYR A 73 -18.91 2.68 0.66
CA TYR A 73 -17.48 2.53 0.43
C TYR A 73 -17.00 1.11 0.74
N TYR A 74 -17.18 0.21 -0.23
CA TYR A 74 -16.74 -1.20 -0.15
C TYR A 74 -15.26 -1.37 -0.55
N ARG A 75 -14.44 -1.90 0.37
CA ARG A 75 -12.97 -2.04 0.21
C ARG A 75 -12.43 -3.31 0.91
N PRO A 76 -12.71 -4.53 0.42
CA PRO A 76 -12.32 -5.78 1.10
C PRO A 76 -10.81 -5.93 1.27
N PHE A 77 -10.02 -5.57 0.26
CA PHE A 77 -8.55 -5.67 0.33
C PHE A 77 -7.91 -4.62 1.24
N LEU A 78 -8.60 -3.49 1.50
CA LEU A 78 -8.12 -2.51 2.48
C LEU A 78 -8.14 -3.10 3.88
N PHE A 79 -9.23 -3.77 4.25
CA PHE A 79 -9.33 -4.47 5.53
C PHE A 79 -8.26 -5.56 5.70
N LEU A 80 -7.93 -6.29 4.62
CA LEU A 80 -6.84 -7.26 4.67
C LEU A 80 -5.51 -6.59 5.02
N THR A 81 -5.17 -5.48 4.36
CA THR A 81 -3.94 -4.72 4.69
C THR A 81 -3.98 -4.16 6.10
N PHE A 82 -5.14 -3.68 6.56
CA PHE A 82 -5.31 -3.18 7.93
C PHE A 82 -5.13 -4.28 8.96
N ALA A 83 -5.74 -5.44 8.76
CA ALA A 83 -5.59 -6.58 9.65
C ALA A 83 -4.13 -7.03 9.77
N LEU A 84 -3.43 -7.16 8.65
CA LEU A 84 -2.02 -7.53 8.66
C LEU A 84 -1.15 -6.49 9.40
N ASN A 85 -1.37 -5.20 9.16
CA ASN A 85 -0.64 -4.14 9.88
C ASN A 85 -0.97 -4.13 11.37
N TYR A 86 -2.24 -4.24 11.73
CA TYR A 86 -2.68 -4.18 13.13
C TYR A 86 -2.14 -5.36 13.93
N ILE A 87 -2.09 -6.56 13.36
CA ILE A 87 -1.52 -7.74 14.03
C ILE A 87 -0.03 -7.54 14.34
N VAL A 88 0.70 -6.84 13.47
CA VAL A 88 2.14 -6.60 13.64
C VAL A 88 2.43 -5.44 14.59
N ALA A 89 1.67 -4.36 14.52
CA ALA A 89 2.03 -3.09 15.16
C ALA A 89 0.92 -2.44 16.01
N GLY A 90 -0.27 -3.06 16.09
CA GLY A 90 -1.46 -2.47 16.68
C GLY A 90 -1.75 -1.10 16.06
N ALA A 91 -2.11 -0.12 16.90
CA ALA A 91 -2.38 1.25 16.48
C ALA A 91 -1.15 2.18 16.49
N GLN A 92 0.08 1.65 16.46
CA GLN A 92 1.31 2.47 16.51
C GLN A 92 1.54 3.20 15.17
N PRO A 93 1.39 4.55 15.07
CA PRO A 93 1.33 5.25 13.79
C PRO A 93 2.55 5.07 12.89
N LEU A 94 3.74 4.97 13.49
CA LEU A 94 5.00 4.80 12.77
C LEU A 94 4.95 3.63 11.78
N PHE A 95 4.46 2.47 12.20
CA PHE A 95 4.42 1.27 11.35
C PHE A 95 3.37 1.38 10.24
N TRP A 96 2.25 2.05 10.49
CA TRP A 96 1.24 2.34 9.47
C TRP A 96 1.82 3.21 8.35
N HIS A 97 2.53 4.28 8.73
CA HIS A 97 3.20 5.16 7.78
C HIS A 97 4.33 4.44 7.03
N LEU A 98 5.14 3.62 7.72
CA LEU A 98 6.19 2.82 7.06
C LEU A 98 5.61 1.86 6.02
N THR A 99 4.55 1.13 6.34
CA THR A 99 3.88 0.22 5.39
C THR A 99 3.32 0.99 4.19
N SER A 100 2.62 2.11 4.43
CA SER A 100 2.07 2.95 3.37
C SER A 100 3.18 3.50 2.45
N ASN A 101 4.24 4.07 3.05
CA ASN A 101 5.38 4.62 2.33
C ASN A 101 6.10 3.55 1.51
N PHE A 102 6.27 2.35 2.05
CA PHE A 102 6.85 1.21 1.32
C PHE A 102 6.00 0.84 0.11
N ILE A 103 4.68 0.72 0.26
CA ILE A 103 3.76 0.42 -0.86
C ILE A 103 3.84 1.51 -1.93
N HIS A 104 3.90 2.79 -1.54
CA HIS A 104 4.05 3.90 -2.49
C HIS A 104 5.37 3.82 -3.28
N ILE A 105 6.50 3.55 -2.60
CA ILE A 105 7.80 3.40 -3.24
C ILE A 105 7.80 2.19 -4.19
N ALA A 106 7.27 1.05 -3.75
CA ALA A 106 7.16 -0.15 -4.56
C ALA A 106 6.34 0.11 -5.83
N ASN A 107 5.19 0.78 -5.70
CA ASN A 107 4.35 1.15 -6.84
C ASN A 107 5.05 2.10 -7.80
N ALA A 108 5.80 3.09 -7.31
CA ALA A 108 6.59 3.99 -8.18
C ALA A 108 7.64 3.22 -9.01
N ILE A 109 8.32 2.24 -8.38
CA ILE A 109 9.28 1.36 -9.07
C ILE A 109 8.57 0.48 -10.10
N LEU A 110 7.40 -0.08 -9.77
CA LEU A 110 6.60 -0.88 -10.71
C LEU A 110 6.14 -0.06 -11.91
N VAL A 111 5.69 1.19 -11.70
CA VAL A 111 5.33 2.12 -12.78
C VAL A 111 6.52 2.42 -13.67
N PHE A 112 7.71 2.65 -13.09
CA PHE A 112 8.94 2.81 -13.87
C PHE A 112 9.22 1.60 -14.78
N PHE A 113 9.09 0.37 -14.24
CA PHE A 113 9.26 -0.83 -15.05
C PHE A 113 8.19 -0.98 -16.13
N LEU A 114 6.94 -0.62 -15.83
CA LEU A 114 5.84 -0.64 -16.80
C LEU A 114 6.13 0.31 -17.98
N LEU A 115 6.48 1.57 -17.69
CA LEU A 115 6.78 2.59 -18.70
C LEU A 115 7.96 2.17 -19.58
N ARG A 116 9.03 1.64 -18.98
CA ARG A 116 10.18 1.14 -19.73
C ARG A 116 9.81 -0.07 -20.60
N GLY A 117 8.95 -0.95 -20.09
CA GLY A 117 8.42 -2.08 -20.86
C GLY A 117 7.64 -1.62 -22.10
N LEU A 118 6.82 -0.57 -21.97
CA LEU A 118 6.07 0.03 -23.07
C LEU A 118 6.98 0.69 -24.11
N GLU A 119 8.00 1.46 -23.69
CA GLU A 119 8.98 2.07 -24.59
C GLU A 119 9.72 1.01 -25.43
N LEU A 120 10.17 -0.08 -24.79
CA LEU A 120 10.81 -1.21 -25.48
C LEU A 120 9.86 -1.93 -26.44
N GLY A 121 8.56 -1.96 -26.15
CA GLY A 121 7.53 -2.48 -27.04
C GLY A 121 7.36 -1.61 -28.29
N ILE A 122 7.27 -0.29 -28.12
CA ILE A 122 7.13 0.69 -29.21
C ILE A 122 8.34 0.63 -30.14
N SER A 123 9.57 0.63 -29.59
CA SER A 123 10.80 0.62 -30.39
C SER A 123 10.94 -0.63 -31.28
N LYS A 124 10.39 -1.78 -30.87
CA LYS A 124 10.39 -3.02 -31.67
C LYS A 124 9.35 -3.02 -32.77
N SER A 125 8.21 -2.33 -32.60
CA SER A 125 7.16 -2.24 -33.61
C SER A 125 7.52 -1.33 -34.80
N GLN A 126 8.53 -0.48 -34.64
CA GLN A 126 8.99 0.49 -35.65
C GLN A 126 10.19 -0.04 -36.46
N LYS A 127 10.61 -1.30 -36.24
CA LYS A 127 11.67 -1.99 -36.98
C LYS A 127 11.08 -3.17 -37.72
#